data_AF-A0AAW0L623-F1
#
_entry.id   AF-A0AAW0L623-F1
#
_cell.length_a   1.000
_cell.length_b   1.000
_cell.length_c   1.000
_cell.angle_alpha   90.00
_cell.angle_beta   90.00
_cell.angle_gamma   90.00
#
_symmetry.space_group_name_H-M   'P 1'
#
loop_
_entity.id
_entity.type
_entity.pdbx_description
1 polymer ?
#
loop_
_entity_poly.entity_id
_entity_poly.type
_entity_poly.pdbx_seq_one_letter_code
_entity_poly.pdbx_strand_id
1 'polypeptide(L)'
;MLWHYPENIEYEKVKVVRYCTACSKPWWYTSEVTRERHGQGRPQEFKMLVKRWLELYNDVSLDYKNTLASVEAKNVAKKMA
;
A
#
# COMPACT_ATOMS: atom_id res chain seq x y z
N MET A 1 1.58 -11.28 13.63
CA MET A 1 2.91 -11.84 13.31
C MET A 1 3.94 -10.72 13.17
N LEU A 2 3.84 -9.80 12.19
CA LEU A 2 4.78 -8.68 12.08
C LEU A 2 4.82 -7.74 13.31
N TRP A 3 3.68 -7.54 13.97
CA TRP A 3 3.58 -6.63 15.12
C TRP A 3 4.14 -7.18 16.44
N HIS A 4 4.36 -8.49 16.51
CA HIS A 4 4.83 -9.13 17.74
C HIS A 4 6.25 -9.68 17.60
N TYR A 5 6.67 -10.02 16.37
CA TYR A 5 7.98 -10.60 16.10
C TYR A 5 8.53 -10.09 14.76
N PRO A 6 8.83 -8.78 14.63
CA PRO A 6 9.38 -8.19 13.41
C PRO A 6 10.73 -8.80 13.00
N GLU A 7 11.51 -9.30 13.96
CA GLU A 7 12.80 -9.97 13.75
C GLU A 7 12.69 -11.30 13.00
N ASN A 8 11.52 -11.94 13.02
CA ASN A 8 11.29 -13.24 12.39
C ASN A 8 10.82 -13.13 10.92
N ILE A 9 10.83 -11.92 10.34
CA ILE A 9 10.30 -11.67 9.00
C ILE A 9 11.34 -11.00 8.11
N GLU A 10 11.71 -11.68 7.03
CA GLU A 10 12.52 -11.12 5.96
C GLU A 10 11.65 -10.26 5.02
N TYR A 11 11.68 -8.93 5.21
CA TYR A 11 10.83 -7.96 4.48
C TYR A 11 10.91 -8.06 2.95
N GLU A 12 12.05 -8.46 2.40
CA GLU A 12 12.26 -8.56 0.95
C GLU A 12 11.55 -9.76 0.33
N LYS A 13 11.27 -10.81 1.12
CA LYS A 13 10.58 -12.02 0.65
C LYS A 13 9.07 -11.94 0.81
N VAL A 14 8.56 -10.91 1.49
CA VAL A 14 7.12 -10.76 1.77
C VAL A 14 6.38 -10.34 0.49
N LYS A 15 5.42 -11.17 0.08
CA LYS A 15 4.53 -10.89 -1.06
C LYS A 15 3.20 -10.25 -0.65
N VAL A 16 2.69 -10.59 0.52
CA VAL A 16 1.36 -10.18 0.98
C VAL A 16 1.44 -9.74 2.43
N VAL A 17 0.86 -8.57 2.71
CA VAL A 17 0.74 -8.02 4.06
C VAL A 17 -0.74 -8.02 4.45
N ARG A 18 -1.07 -8.66 5.58
CA ARG A 18 -2.42 -8.64 6.16
C ARG A 18 -2.47 -7.75 7.39
N TYR A 19 -3.24 -6.67 7.31
CA TYR A 19 -3.51 -5.75 8.42
C TYR A 19 -4.60 -6.32 9.33
N CYS A 20 -4.20 -7.19 10.27
CA CYS A 20 -5.12 -8.04 11.03
C CYS A 20 -5.65 -7.42 12.35
N THR A 21 -5.16 -6.27 12.78
CA THR A 21 -5.56 -5.64 14.05
C THR A 21 -6.47 -4.43 13.85
N ALA A 22 -7.40 -4.21 14.77
CA ALA A 22 -8.13 -2.95 14.84
C ALA A 22 -7.12 -1.79 14.91
N CYS A 23 -7.38 -0.72 14.16
CA CYS A 23 -6.45 0.42 14.00
C CYS A 23 -5.13 0.10 13.27
N SER A 24 -5.02 -1.02 12.52
CA SER A 24 -3.90 -1.27 11.58
C SER A 24 -4.28 -1.07 10.12
N LYS A 25 -5.55 -0.76 9.84
CA LYS A 25 -6.05 -0.52 8.49
C LYS A 25 -5.32 0.68 7.89
N PRO A 26 -4.65 0.53 6.73
CA PRO A 26 -3.70 1.52 6.25
C PRO A 26 -4.39 2.81 5.74
N TRP A 27 -5.67 2.75 5.37
CA TRP A 27 -6.45 3.94 5.02
C TRP A 27 -6.75 4.89 6.18
N TRP A 28 -6.46 4.48 7.43
CA TRP A 28 -6.45 5.40 8.57
C TRP A 28 -5.22 6.30 8.61
N TYR A 29 -4.27 6.17 7.68
CA TYR A 29 -3.02 6.94 7.66
C TYR A 29 -2.93 7.88 6.44
N THR A 30 -4.05 8.11 5.76
CA THR A 30 -4.11 8.94 4.54
C THR A 30 -3.92 10.43 4.82
N SER A 31 -4.23 10.90 6.03
CA SER A 31 -3.99 12.29 6.43
C SER A 31 -2.85 12.41 7.44
N GLU A 32 -2.21 13.57 7.47
CA GLU A 32 -1.13 13.86 8.42
C GLU A 32 -1.57 13.72 9.88
N VAL A 33 -2.72 14.31 10.24
CA VAL A 33 -3.31 14.23 11.58
C VAL A 33 -3.55 12.78 12.02
N THR A 34 -4.06 11.95 11.12
CA THR A 34 -4.35 10.55 11.46
C THR A 34 -3.07 9.71 11.53
N ARG A 35 -2.07 10.03 10.70
CA ARG A 35 -0.74 9.40 10.73
C ARG A 35 0.03 9.71 12.01
N GLU A 36 -0.01 10.95 12.50
CA GLU A 36 0.58 11.32 13.78
C GLU A 36 -0.12 10.59 14.94
N ARG A 37 -1.45 10.68 14.99
CA ARG A 37 -2.28 10.09 16.06
C ARG A 37 -2.16 8.58 16.14
N HIS A 38 -2.15 7.88 15.00
CA HIS A 38 -2.15 6.41 14.95
C HIS A 38 -0.75 5.80 14.75
N GLY A 39 0.26 6.63 14.47
CA GLY A 39 1.65 6.23 14.25
C GLY A 39 2.55 6.42 15.47
N GLN A 40 2.14 7.21 16.46
CA GLN A 40 2.88 7.36 17.72
C GLN A 40 2.92 6.02 18.48
N GLY A 41 4.11 5.65 18.98
CA GLY A 41 4.32 4.38 19.70
C GLY A 41 4.33 3.12 18.82
N ARG A 42 4.21 3.24 17.49
CA ARG A 42 4.32 2.11 16.56
C ARG A 42 5.79 1.81 16.21
N PRO A 43 6.16 0.53 16.00
CA PRO A 43 7.48 0.14 15.52
C PRO A 43 7.87 0.79 14.19
N GLN A 44 9.17 0.87 13.88
CA GLN A 44 9.65 1.54 12.66
C GLN A 44 9.15 0.84 11.38
N GLU A 45 9.02 -0.48 11.43
CA GLU A 45 8.58 -1.35 10.35
C GLU A 45 7.10 -1.13 10.04
N PHE A 46 6.31 -0.76 11.05
CA PHE A 46 4.93 -0.28 10.86
C PHE A 46 4.91 0.93 9.94
N LYS A 47 5.76 1.93 10.25
CA LYS A 47 5.82 3.19 9.51
C LYS A 47 6.28 2.95 8.07
N MET A 48 7.23 2.03 7.87
CA MET A 48 7.67 1.63 6.53
C MET A 48 6.53 1.01 5.71
N LEU A 49 5.74 0.11 6.29
CA LEU A 49 4.60 -0.51 5.59
C LEU A 49 3.49 0.49 5.26
N VAL A 50 3.18 1.39 6.19
CA VAL A 50 2.21 2.47 5.92
C VAL A 50 2.72 3.40 4.82
N LYS A 51 4.01 3.72 4.81
CA LYS A 51 4.62 4.54 3.76
C LYS A 51 4.49 3.87 2.39
N ARG A 52 4.86 2.59 2.26
CA ARG A 52 4.71 1.83 1.00
C ARG A 52 3.25 1.77 0.54
N TRP A 53 2.31 1.58 1.47
CA TRP A 53 0.88 1.60 1.15
C TRP A 53 0.45 2.99 0.65
N LEU A 54 0.92 4.07 1.27
CA LEU A 54 0.58 5.43 0.88
C LEU A 54 1.16 5.80 -0.50
N GLU A 55 2.37 5.34 -0.81
CA GLU A 55 2.99 5.47 -2.13
C GLU A 55 2.13 4.80 -3.21
N LEU A 56 1.64 3.58 -2.96
CA LEU A 56 0.71 2.89 -3.86
C LEU A 56 -0.66 3.59 -3.94
N TYR A 57 -1.18 4.09 -2.83
CA TYR A 57 -2.47 4.76 -2.78
C TYR A 57 -2.46 6.10 -3.54
N ASN A 58 -1.34 6.81 -3.53
CA ASN A 58 -1.17 8.08 -4.23
C ASN A 58 -0.68 7.92 -5.68
N ASP A 59 -0.38 6.69 -6.11
CA ASP A 59 0.04 6.42 -7.48
C ASP A 59 -1.17 6.53 -8.43
N VAL A 60 -1.27 7.67 -9.10
CA VAL A 60 -2.33 7.96 -10.08
C VAL A 60 -2.32 6.97 -11.25
N SER A 61 -1.21 6.29 -11.56
CA SER A 61 -1.19 5.30 -12.63
C SER A 61 -2.03 4.06 -12.31
N LEU A 62 -2.23 3.80 -11.02
CA LEU A 62 -3.07 2.73 -10.50
C LEU A 62 -4.56 3.13 -10.39
N ASP A 63 -4.88 4.39 -10.69
CA ASP A 63 -6.28 4.83 -10.76
C ASP A 63 -7.03 4.05 -11.82
N TYR A 64 -8.17 3.49 -11.43
CA TYR A 64 -9.03 2.68 -12.30
C TYR A 64 -9.28 3.32 -13.68
N LYS A 65 -9.49 4.65 -13.71
CA LYS A 65 -9.72 5.40 -14.96
C LYS A 65 -8.50 5.37 -15.89
N ASN A 66 -7.30 5.51 -15.32
CA ASN A 66 -6.06 5.50 -16.08
C ASN A 66 -5.70 4.08 -16.53
N THR A 67 -6.02 3.07 -15.71
CA THR A 67 -5.85 1.67 -16.09
C THR A 67 -6.79 1.28 -17.23
N LEU A 68 -8.05 1.73 -17.20
CA LEU A 68 -9.01 1.51 -18.30
C LEU A 68 -8.52 2.11 -19.62
N ALA A 69 -8.10 3.37 -19.61
CA ALA A 69 -7.57 4.03 -20.80
C ALA A 69 -6.33 3.29 -21.38
N SER A 70 -5.45 2.79 -20.51
CA SER A 70 -4.29 1.98 -20.91
C SER A 70 -4.72 0.65 -21.57
N VAL A 71 -5.74 -0.02 -21.03
CA VAL A 71 -6.28 -1.27 -21.57
C VAL A 71 -6.96 -1.05 -22.92
N GLU A 72 -7.75 0.01 -23.05
CA GLU A 72 -8.39 0.39 -24.31
C GLU A 72 -7.35 0.69 -25.40
N ALA A 73 -6.32 1.48 -25.09
CA ALA A 73 -5.22 1.75 -26.01
C ALA A 73 -4.49 0.47 -26.47
N LYS A 74 -4.23 -0.47 -25.55
CA LYS A 74 -3.62 -1.77 -25.87
C LYS A 74 -4.51 -2.63 -26.78
N ASN A 75 -5.82 -2.60 -26.54
CA ASN A 75 -6.79 -3.35 -27.35
C ASN A 75 -6.91 -2.77 -28.77
N VAL A 76 -6.84 -1.44 -28.92
CA VAL A 76 -6.80 -0.78 -30.23
C VAL A 76 -5.52 -1.12 -30.98
N ALA A 77 -4.36 -1.06 -30.32
CA ALA A 77 -3.08 -1.42 -30.93
C ALA A 77 -3.03 -2.88 -31.41
N LYS A 78 -3.62 -3.81 -30.64
CA LYS A 78 -3.71 -5.23 -31.02
C LYS A 78 -4.66 -5.49 -32.20
N LYS A 79 -5.65 -4.62 -32.44
CA LYS A 79 -6.54 -4.73 -33.61
C LYS A 79 -5.92 -4.19 -34.90
N MET A 80 -4.90 -3.34 -34.79
CA MET A 80 -4.23 -2.68 -35.92
C MET A 80 -2.99 -3.47 -36.41
N ALA A 81 -2.59 -4.51 -35.67
CA ALA A 81 -1.51 -5.43 -36.00
C ALA A 81 -2.08 -6.77 -36.50
#